data_AF-A0A0F8RZE3-F1
#
_entry.id   AF-A0A0F8RZE3-F1
#
_cell.length_a   1.000
_cell.length_b   1.000
_cell.length_c   1.000
_cell.angle_alpha   90.00
_cell.angle_beta   90.00
_cell.angle_gamma   90.00
#
_symmetry.space_group_name_H-M   'P 1'
#
loop_
_entity.id
_entity.type
_entity.pdbx_description
1 polymer ?
#
loop_
_entity_poly.entity_id
_entity_poly.type
_entity_poly.pdbx_seq_one_letter_code
_entity_poly.pdbx_strand_id
1 'polypeptide(L)'
;MCIRDRSMAEAYGWGKFFGIAVPWIIDLGSRLAGVDVYGIEGFYIPYFYALSDQIGANISGMLFLRRAEGSWKAGFSRYVRHPVMLASLFVITLVPVGLFGIRVLGFSPTTQTYTALEAIAANLCWIPPLVGWLNEKYR
;
A
#
# COMPACT_ATOMS: atom_id res chain seq x y z
N MET A 1 20.26 15.90 19.62
CA MET A 1 18.80 16.04 19.80
C MET A 1 18.21 14.63 19.67
N CYS A 2 17.95 13.96 20.80
CA CYS A 2 17.46 12.58 20.86
C CYS A 2 15.98 12.53 20.49
N ILE A 3 15.64 11.93 19.35
CA ILE A 3 14.27 11.47 19.07
C ILE A 3 14.14 10.10 19.75
N ARG A 4 13.71 10.10 21.01
CA ARG A 4 13.25 8.89 21.72
C ARG A 4 11.83 8.57 21.23
N ASP A 5 11.60 7.30 20.94
CA ASP A 5 10.30 6.61 20.89
C ASP A 5 9.28 7.01 19.81
N ARG A 6 9.69 7.01 18.54
CA ARG A 6 8.71 6.63 17.48
C ARG A 6 8.97 5.20 17.07
N SER A 7 8.02 4.31 17.34
CA SER A 7 8.15 2.91 16.95
C SER A 7 8.03 2.78 15.43
N MET A 8 8.63 1.74 14.85
CA MET A 8 8.48 1.46 13.42
C MET A 8 7.01 1.31 13.04
N ALA A 9 6.21 0.69 13.92
CA ALA A 9 4.77 0.57 13.74
C ALA A 9 4.06 1.93 13.66
N GLU A 10 4.48 2.92 14.46
CA GLU A 10 3.93 4.27 14.40
C GLU A 10 4.30 4.97 13.09
N ALA A 11 5.56 4.90 12.67
CA ALA A 11 6.00 5.46 11.38
C ALA A 11 5.27 4.81 10.19
N TYR A 12 5.08 3.49 10.25
CA TYR A 12 4.34 2.72 9.26
C TYR A 12 2.85 3.11 9.25
N GLY A 13 2.24 3.27 10.43
CA GLY A 13 0.85 3.70 10.60
C GLY A 13 0.60 5.11 10.07
N TRP A 14 1.49 6.06 10.37
CA TRP A 14 1.43 7.40 9.78
C TRP A 14 1.56 7.36 8.26
N GLY A 15 2.46 6.53 7.73
CA GLY A 15 2.59 6.31 6.30
C GLY A 15 1.29 5.84 5.64
N LYS A 16 0.58 4.87 6.26
CA LYS A 16 -0.75 4.45 5.80
C LYS A 16 -1.76 5.58 5.85
N PHE A 17 -1.83 6.29 6.96
CA PHE A 17 -2.78 7.39 7.15
C PHE A 17 -2.62 8.48 6.08
N PHE A 18 -1.40 8.91 5.79
CA PHE A 18 -1.16 9.88 4.70
C PHE A 18 -1.41 9.29 3.31
N GLY A 19 -1.12 8.01 3.10
CA GLY A 19 -1.39 7.33 1.83
C GLY A 19 -2.88 7.28 1.50
N ILE A 20 -3.76 7.18 2.50
CA ILE A 20 -5.22 7.21 2.33
C ILE A 20 -5.69 8.55 1.73
N ALA A 21 -4.99 9.66 1.94
CA ALA A 21 -5.42 10.98 1.46
C ALA A 21 -5.24 11.16 -0.07
N VAL A 22 -4.26 10.50 -0.67
CA VAL A 22 -3.94 10.63 -2.11
C VAL A 22 -5.13 10.27 -3.02
N PRO A 23 -5.85 9.16 -2.80
CA PRO A 23 -7.07 8.85 -3.56
C PRO A 23 -8.18 9.90 -3.45
N TRP A 24 -8.36 10.57 -2.31
CA TRP A 24 -9.35 11.67 -2.19
C TRP A 24 -8.98 12.84 -3.09
N ILE A 25 -7.67 13.13 -3.21
CA ILE A 25 -7.16 14.17 -4.10
C ILE A 25 -7.42 13.77 -5.56
N ILE A 26 -7.19 12.50 -5.90
CA ILE A 26 -7.48 11.95 -7.24
C ILE A 26 -8.99 11.98 -7.54
N ASP A 27 -9.85 11.59 -6.59
CA ASP A 27 -11.31 11.65 -6.73
C ASP A 27 -11.78 13.09 -6.99
N LEU A 28 -11.30 14.03 -6.17
CA LEU A 28 -11.62 15.45 -6.35
C LEU A 28 -11.17 15.98 -7.71
N GLY A 29 -9.92 15.68 -8.12
CA GLY A 29 -9.40 16.08 -9.43
C GLY A 29 -10.16 15.46 -10.59
N SER A 30 -10.57 14.20 -10.47
CA SER A 30 -11.32 13.48 -11.50
C SER A 30 -12.73 14.04 -11.67
N ARG A 31 -13.41 14.37 -10.55
CA ARG A 31 -14.72 15.04 -10.58
C ARG A 31 -14.64 16.43 -11.18
N LEU A 32 -13.59 17.20 -10.88
CA LEU A 32 -13.33 18.50 -11.48
C LEU A 32 -13.07 18.40 -13.00
N ALA A 33 -12.52 17.28 -13.46
CA ALA A 33 -12.31 16.98 -14.88
C ALA A 33 -13.56 16.36 -15.58
N GLY A 34 -14.68 16.21 -14.87
CA GLY A 34 -15.92 15.64 -15.42
C GLY A 34 -15.91 14.11 -15.55
N VAL A 35 -14.96 13.42 -14.91
CA VAL A 35 -14.86 11.95 -14.91
C VAL A 35 -15.65 11.39 -13.73
N ASP A 36 -16.64 10.53 -14.00
CA ASP A 36 -17.38 9.83 -12.96
C ASP A 36 -16.55 8.65 -12.42
N VAL A 37 -15.93 8.91 -11.28
CA VAL A 37 -15.06 7.96 -10.58
C VAL A 37 -15.84 6.84 -9.88
N TYR A 38 -17.18 6.90 -9.84
CA TYR A 38 -18.03 5.81 -9.34
C TYR A 38 -18.70 5.01 -10.46
N GLY A 39 -18.46 5.37 -11.73
CA GLY A 39 -18.82 4.57 -12.88
C GLY A 39 -18.06 3.23 -12.92
N ILE A 40 -18.50 2.29 -13.75
CA ILE A 40 -17.81 0.98 -13.93
C ILE A 40 -16.33 1.19 -14.33
N GLU A 41 -16.04 2.28 -15.05
CA GLU A 41 -14.70 2.71 -15.42
C GLU A 41 -13.94 3.47 -14.31
N GLY A 42 -14.62 3.90 -13.24
CA GLY A 42 -14.05 4.71 -12.15
C GLY A 42 -13.72 3.93 -10.88
N PHE A 43 -14.22 2.69 -10.74
CA PHE A 43 -14.04 1.79 -9.58
C PHE A 43 -12.57 1.36 -9.34
N TYR A 44 -11.59 2.13 -9.81
CA TYR A 44 -10.19 2.04 -9.44
C TYR A 44 -9.88 2.79 -8.13
N ILE A 45 -10.79 3.63 -7.61
CA ILE A 45 -10.55 4.35 -6.35
C ILE A 45 -10.18 3.41 -5.19
N PRO A 46 -10.94 2.34 -4.89
CA PRO A 46 -10.60 1.44 -3.77
C PRO A 46 -9.23 0.79 -3.95
N TYR A 47 -8.84 0.51 -5.20
CA TYR A 47 -7.52 0.02 -5.56
C TYR A 47 -6.44 1.08 -5.31
N PHE A 48 -6.64 2.33 -5.73
CA PHE A 48 -5.71 3.42 -5.44
C PHE A 48 -5.58 3.68 -3.94
N TYR A 49 -6.66 3.50 -3.16
CA TYR A 49 -6.59 3.55 -1.69
C TYR A 49 -5.68 2.47 -1.11
N ALA A 50 -5.93 1.22 -1.47
CA ALA A 50 -5.18 0.06 -0.96
C ALA A 50 -3.74 -0.04 -1.50
N LEU A 51 -3.42 0.70 -2.55
CA LEU A 51 -2.05 0.83 -3.06
C LEU A 51 -1.33 2.00 -2.42
N SER A 52 -1.99 3.15 -2.33
CA SER A 52 -1.38 4.38 -1.80
C SER A 52 -1.09 4.28 -0.31
N ASP A 53 -1.96 3.64 0.48
CA ASP A 53 -1.69 3.38 1.90
C ASP A 53 -0.42 2.53 2.08
N GLN A 54 -0.26 1.47 1.28
CA GLN A 54 0.89 0.59 1.34
C GLN A 54 2.16 1.28 0.88
N ILE A 55 2.11 2.06 -0.20
CA ILE A 55 3.23 2.88 -0.67
C ILE A 55 3.66 3.87 0.42
N GLY A 56 2.71 4.59 1.02
CA GLY A 56 2.99 5.53 2.10
C GLY A 56 3.64 4.87 3.31
N ALA A 57 3.15 3.69 3.70
CA ALA A 57 3.71 2.87 4.78
C ALA A 57 5.13 2.40 4.46
N ASN A 58 5.36 1.97 3.22
CA ASN A 58 6.64 1.46 2.76
C ASN A 58 7.72 2.56 2.69
N ILE A 59 7.37 3.73 2.17
CA ILE A 59 8.25 4.91 2.13
C ILE A 59 8.58 5.37 3.55
N SER A 60 7.56 5.49 4.40
CA SER A 60 7.74 5.95 5.79
C SER A 60 8.59 4.98 6.60
N GLY A 61 8.38 3.66 6.43
CA GLY A 61 9.21 2.64 7.04
C GLY A 61 10.67 2.68 6.54
N MET A 62 10.89 2.90 5.24
CA MET A 62 12.24 3.07 4.69
C MET A 62 12.95 4.32 5.24
N LEU A 63 12.24 5.45 5.35
CA LEU A 63 12.78 6.68 5.92
C LEU A 63 13.09 6.53 7.42
N PHE A 64 12.26 5.80 8.15
CA PHE A 64 12.51 5.45 9.55
C PHE A 64 13.79 4.61 9.68
N LEU A 65 13.93 3.54 8.89
CA LEU A 65 15.12 2.69 8.91
C LEU A 65 16.39 3.46 8.52
N ARG A 66 16.32 4.32 7.51
CA ARG A 66 17.42 5.22 7.14
C ARG A 66 17.83 6.11 8.32
N ARG A 67 16.87 6.70 9.02
CA ARG A 67 17.14 7.58 10.17
C ARG A 67 17.72 6.81 11.35
N ALA A 68 17.23 5.60 11.61
CA ALA A 68 17.70 4.74 12.70
C ALA A 68 19.13 4.23 12.45
N GLU A 69 19.47 3.90 11.20
CA GLU A 69 20.77 3.35 10.81
C GLU A 69 21.81 4.42 10.42
N GLY A 70 21.41 5.69 10.34
CA GLY A 70 22.28 6.83 9.99
C GLY A 70 22.82 6.84 8.54
N SER A 71 22.62 5.77 7.77
CA SER A 71 23.07 5.67 6.38
C SER A 71 22.04 4.95 5.49
N TRP A 72 22.02 5.30 4.20
CA TRP A 72 21.13 4.65 3.23
C TRP A 72 21.46 3.17 3.01
N LYS A 73 22.75 2.82 2.99
CA LYS A 73 23.20 1.43 2.78
C LYS A 73 22.76 0.50 3.91
N ALA A 74 22.95 0.93 5.16
CA ALA A 74 22.52 0.15 6.33
C ALA A 74 20.99 0.13 6.46
N GLY A 75 20.31 1.25 6.20
CA GLY A 75 18.85 1.32 6.17
C GLY A 75 18.24 0.35 5.15
N PHE A 76 18.77 0.30 3.93
CA PHE A 76 18.34 -0.64 2.90
C PHE A 76 18.66 -2.09 3.28
N SER A 77 19.85 -2.34 3.82
CA SER A 77 20.21 -3.69 4.30
C SER A 77 19.29 -4.19 5.41
N ARG A 78 18.76 -3.29 6.26
CA ARG A 78 17.77 -3.62 7.29
C ARG A 78 16.37 -3.78 6.69
N TYR A 79 16.02 -2.96 5.72
CA TYR A 79 14.75 -3.05 4.98
C TYR A 79 14.57 -4.45 4.36
N VAL A 80 15.58 -4.97 3.64
CA VAL A 80 15.50 -6.28 2.97
C VAL A 80 15.49 -7.46 3.94
N ARG A 81 15.70 -7.23 5.24
CA ARG A 81 15.58 -8.23 6.30
C ARG A 81 14.33 -8.03 7.16
N HIS A 82 13.56 -6.97 6.92
CA HIS A 82 12.40 -6.64 7.72
C HIS A 82 11.14 -7.26 7.11
N PRO A 83 10.50 -8.25 7.76
CA PRO A 83 9.44 -9.06 7.15
C PRO A 83 8.21 -8.22 6.79
N VAL A 84 7.85 -7.22 7.60
CA VAL A 84 6.74 -6.29 7.30
C VAL A 84 7.03 -5.42 6.07
N MET A 85 8.28 -4.98 5.87
CA MET A 85 8.62 -4.12 4.74
C MET A 85 8.60 -4.92 3.43
N LEU A 86 9.13 -6.15 3.47
CA LEU A 86 9.07 -7.09 2.36
C LEU A 86 7.63 -7.47 2.01
N ALA A 87 6.80 -7.76 3.01
CA ALA A 87 5.38 -8.06 2.80
C ALA A 87 4.63 -6.87 2.17
N SER A 88 4.90 -5.65 2.65
CA SER A 88 4.35 -4.42 2.06
C SER A 88 4.78 -4.26 0.60
N LEU A 89 6.07 -4.44 0.31
CA LEU A 89 6.60 -4.36 -1.05
C LEU A 89 6.00 -5.42 -1.98
N PHE A 90 5.80 -6.63 -1.45
CA PHE A 90 5.13 -7.71 -2.17
C PHE A 90 3.69 -7.33 -2.53
N VAL A 91 2.92 -6.76 -1.61
CA VAL A 91 1.55 -6.29 -1.92
C VAL A 91 1.57 -5.18 -2.98
N ILE A 92 2.47 -4.20 -2.84
CA ILE A 92 2.61 -3.09 -3.80
C ILE A 92 2.94 -3.58 -5.22
N THR A 93 3.61 -4.74 -5.36
CA THR A 93 4.05 -5.26 -6.66
C THR A 93 3.13 -6.34 -7.21
N LEU A 94 2.71 -7.30 -6.38
CA LEU A 94 1.86 -8.42 -6.81
C LEU A 94 0.49 -7.94 -7.29
N VAL A 95 -0.14 -7.01 -6.55
CA VAL A 95 -1.51 -6.60 -6.87
C VAL A 95 -1.59 -5.90 -8.24
N PRO A 96 -0.77 -4.88 -8.56
CA PRO A 96 -0.79 -4.28 -9.89
C PRO A 96 -0.43 -5.26 -11.01
N VAL A 97 0.56 -6.13 -10.80
CA VAL A 97 0.98 -7.13 -11.81
C VAL A 97 -0.10 -8.17 -12.05
N GLY A 98 -0.76 -8.65 -10.98
CA GLY A 98 -1.86 -9.60 -11.08
C GLY A 98 -3.06 -9.02 -11.81
N LEU A 99 -3.46 -7.79 -11.46
CA LEU A 99 -4.53 -7.08 -12.15
C LEU A 99 -4.17 -6.85 -13.62
N PHE A 100 -2.96 -6.36 -13.90
CA PHE A 100 -2.50 -6.17 -15.27
C PHE A 100 -2.53 -7.48 -16.07
N GLY A 101 -2.06 -8.59 -15.49
CA GLY A 101 -2.12 -9.92 -16.12
C GLY A 101 -3.54 -10.37 -16.43
N ILE A 102 -4.47 -10.20 -15.48
CA ILE A 102 -5.89 -10.52 -15.65
C ILE A 102 -6.51 -9.68 -16.78
N ARG A 103 -6.15 -8.38 -16.88
CA ARG A 103 -6.60 -7.51 -17.98
C ARG A 103 -6.00 -7.93 -19.33
N VAL A 104 -4.72 -8.31 -19.39
CA VAL A 104 -4.07 -8.83 -20.62
C VAL A 104 -4.73 -10.13 -21.08
N LEU A 105 -5.22 -10.96 -20.15
CA LEU A 105 -5.98 -12.18 -20.45
C LEU A 105 -7.44 -11.91 -20.89
N GLY A 106 -7.84 -10.64 -21.04
CA GLY A 106 -9.14 -10.24 -21.57
C GLY A 106 -10.26 -10.16 -20.54
N PHE A 107 -9.96 -10.29 -19.25
CA PHE A 107 -10.96 -10.10 -18.20
C PHE A 107 -11.21 -8.60 -18.00
N SER A 108 -12.44 -8.16 -18.25
CA SER A 108 -12.90 -6.80 -17.95
C SER A 108 -14.17 -6.89 -17.11
N PRO A 109 -14.19 -6.34 -15.88
CA PRO A 109 -15.39 -6.34 -15.06
C PRO A 109 -16.48 -5.48 -15.74
N THR A 110 -17.51 -6.13 -16.29
CA THR A 110 -18.65 -5.44 -16.93
C THR A 110 -19.76 -5.09 -15.94
N THR A 111 -19.67 -5.55 -14.69
CA THR A 111 -20.66 -5.29 -13.64
C THR A 111 -19.99 -4.84 -12.35
N GLN A 112 -20.68 -3.97 -11.59
CA GLN A 112 -20.16 -3.44 -10.32
C GLN A 112 -19.84 -4.54 -9.29
N THR A 113 -20.53 -5.68 -9.33
CA THR A 113 -20.28 -6.81 -8.42
C THR A 113 -18.91 -7.44 -8.67
N TYR A 114 -18.51 -7.62 -9.94
CA TYR A 114 -17.18 -8.16 -10.26
C TYR A 114 -16.07 -7.17 -9.92
N THR A 115 -16.30 -5.87 -10.14
CA THR A 115 -15.31 -4.84 -9.78
C THR A 115 -15.16 -4.72 -8.25
N ALA A 116 -16.25 -4.86 -7.49
CA ALA A 116 -16.21 -4.92 -6.03
C ALA A 116 -15.45 -6.14 -5.52
N LEU A 117 -15.69 -7.32 -6.10
CA LEU A 117 -14.95 -8.54 -5.76
C LEU A 117 -13.46 -8.42 -6.10
N GLU A 118 -13.12 -7.87 -7.27
CA GLU A 118 -11.74 -7.59 -7.69
C GLU A 118 -11.06 -6.65 -6.69
N ALA A 119 -11.72 -5.56 -6.29
CA ALA A 119 -11.19 -4.63 -5.31
C ALA A 119 -10.98 -5.24 -3.92
N ILE A 120 -11.91 -6.06 -3.43
CA ILE A 120 -11.78 -6.76 -2.15
C ILE A 120 -10.64 -7.78 -2.20
N ALA A 121 -10.55 -8.56 -3.29
CA ALA A 121 -9.48 -9.54 -3.49
C ALA A 121 -8.10 -8.87 -3.63
N ALA A 122 -8.05 -7.71 -4.28
CA ALA A 122 -6.87 -6.88 -4.43
C ALA A 122 -6.48 -6.15 -3.13
N ASN A 123 -7.40 -5.99 -2.18
CA ASN A 123 -7.17 -5.32 -0.90
C ASN A 123 -6.40 -6.22 0.08
N LEU A 124 -5.11 -6.40 -0.22
CA LEU A 124 -4.18 -7.19 0.58
C LEU A 124 -3.45 -6.31 1.62
N CYS A 125 -4.02 -5.15 2.00
CA CYS A 125 -3.38 -4.18 2.90
C CYS A 125 -3.16 -4.73 4.33
N TRP A 126 -3.83 -5.82 4.70
CA TRP A 126 -3.76 -6.52 5.98
C TRP A 126 -2.60 -7.53 6.07
N ILE A 127 -1.97 -7.91 4.95
CA ILE A 127 -0.86 -8.87 4.94
C ILE A 127 0.34 -8.38 5.77
N PRO A 128 0.84 -7.13 5.65
CA PRO A 128 2.03 -6.73 6.41
C PRO A 128 1.84 -6.71 7.93
N PRO A 129 0.71 -6.21 8.49
CA PRO A 129 0.40 -6.38 9.91
C PRO A 129 0.36 -7.84 10.35
N LEU A 130 -0.26 -8.73 9.58
CA LEU A 130 -0.31 -10.15 9.90
C LEU A 130 1.10 -10.77 9.93
N VAL A 131 1.93 -10.45 8.94
CA VAL A 131 3.32 -10.90 8.88
C VAL A 131 4.12 -10.38 10.09
N GLY A 132 3.87 -9.13 10.51
CA GLY A 132 4.44 -8.56 11.73
C GLY A 132 4.07 -9.37 12.97
N TRP A 133 2.78 -9.67 13.15
CA TRP A 133 2.29 -10.45 14.28
C TRP A 133 2.83 -11.88 14.30
N LEU A 134 2.85 -12.57 13.16
CA LEU A 134 3.42 -13.92 13.05
C LEU A 134 4.92 -13.91 13.39
N ASN A 135 5.67 -12.95 12.88
CA ASN A 135 7.10 -12.85 13.17
C ASN A 135 7.39 -12.57 14.65
N GLU A 136 6.51 -11.87 15.37
CA GLU A 136 6.64 -11.67 16.82
C GLU A 136 6.25 -12.92 17.62
N LYS A 137 5.27 -13.69 17.13
CA LYS A 137 4.81 -14.93 17.78
C LYS A 137 5.78 -16.11 17.63
N TYR A 138 6.53 -16.16 16.52
CA TYR A 138 7.44 -17.27 16.19
C TYR A 138 8.94 -16.93 16.35
N ARG A 139 9.27 -15.78 16.95
CA ARG A 139 10.64 -15.42 17.38
C ARG A 139 10.77 -15.52 18.89
#